data_AF-A0AAV2H323-F1
#
_entry.id   AF-A0AAV2H323-F1
#
_cell.length_a   1.000
_cell.length_b   1.000
_cell.length_c   1.000
_cell.angle_alpha   90.00
_cell.angle_beta   90.00
_cell.angle_gamma   90.00
#
_symmetry.space_group_name_H-M   'P 1'
#
loop_
_entity.id
_entity.type
_entity.pdbx_description
1 polymer ?
#
loop_
_entity_poly.entity_id
_entity_poly.type
_entity_poly.pdbx_seq_one_letter_code
_entity_poly.pdbx_strand_id
1 'polypeptide(L)'
;NCPTRVSDEEREKLFRHYWKLENFKDKVDYIAGCVHEFAPLRPVSGRRSFSRRYMLKVNGKEERVCKEFFVSTFDISESTIVTYMG
;
A
#
# COMPACT_ATOMS: atom_id res chain seq x y z
N ASN A 1 12.04 0.93 10.28
CA ASN A 1 12.56 1.88 9.28
C ASN A 1 11.51 2.15 8.22
N CYS A 2 10.86 3.30 8.33
CA CYS A 2 10.06 3.87 7.24
C CYS A 2 11.02 4.58 6.27
N PRO A 3 10.78 4.49 4.95
CA PRO A 3 11.71 5.05 3.97
C PRO A 3 11.66 6.58 3.97
N THR A 4 12.83 7.19 3.90
CA THR A 4 13.04 8.63 3.70
C THR A 4 13.09 9.02 2.21
N ARG A 5 12.77 8.07 1.32
CA ARG A 5 12.93 8.21 -0.14
C ARG A 5 11.69 8.71 -0.87
N VAL A 6 10.57 8.83 -0.15
CA VAL A 6 9.33 9.41 -0.69
C VAL A 6 9.14 10.75 0.01
N SER A 7 9.19 11.83 -0.76
CA SER A 7 8.99 13.20 -0.28
C SER A 7 7.51 13.48 -0.03
N ASP A 8 7.21 14.51 0.77
CA ASP A 8 5.82 14.89 1.05
C ASP A 8 5.07 15.36 -0.19
N GLU A 9 5.75 16.00 -1.15
CA GLU A 9 5.16 16.38 -2.43
C GLU A 9 4.72 15.17 -3.25
N GLU A 10 5.49 14.08 -3.21
CA GLU A 10 5.15 12.83 -3.89
C GLU A 10 3.99 12.11 -3.20
N ARG A 11 3.95 12.15 -1.88
CA ARG A 11 2.81 11.64 -1.10
C ARG A 11 1.55 12.39 -1.45
N GLU A 12 1.61 13.72 -1.56
CA GLU A 12 0.46 14.52 -1.92
C GLU A 12 -0.01 14.24 -3.35
N LYS A 13 0.90 14.04 -4.30
CA LYS A 13 0.55 13.62 -5.67
C LYS A 13 -0.18 12.27 -5.67
N LEU A 14 0.34 11.28 -4.94
CA LEU A 14 -0.27 9.96 -4.80
C LEU A 14 -1.65 10.04 -4.15
N PHE A 15 -1.76 10.79 -3.06
CA PHE A 15 -3.01 11.05 -2.35
C PHE A 15 -4.05 11.64 -3.29
N ARG A 16 -3.71 12.74 -3.96
CA ARG A 16 -4.63 13.42 -4.90
C ARG A 16 -5.03 12.50 -6.04
N HIS A 17 -4.10 11.72 -6.59
CA HIS A 17 -4.40 10.76 -7.64
C HIS A 17 -5.41 9.69 -7.19
N TYR A 18 -5.16 9.08 -6.03
CA TYR A 18 -6.04 8.06 -5.46
C TYR A 18 -7.44 8.63 -5.13
N TRP A 19 -7.51 9.80 -4.52
CA TRP A 19 -8.80 10.42 -4.15
C TRP A 19 -9.56 11.02 -5.34
N LYS A 20 -8.87 11.28 -6.45
CA LYS A 20 -9.49 11.67 -7.72
C LYS A 20 -10.21 10.51 -8.42
N LEU A 21 -9.88 9.27 -8.09
CA LEU A 21 -10.62 8.11 -8.62
C LEU A 21 -12.06 8.16 -8.10
N GLU A 22 -13.04 8.21 -9.02
CA GLU A 22 -14.46 8.28 -8.65
C GLU A 22 -15.02 6.88 -8.34
N ASN A 23 -14.57 5.86 -9.08
CA ASN A 23 -15.06 4.51 -8.90
C ASN A 23 -14.39 3.83 -7.71
N PHE A 24 -15.20 3.17 -6.89
CA PHE A 24 -14.70 2.33 -5.81
C PHE A 24 -13.80 1.20 -6.32
N LYS A 25 -14.16 0.59 -7.46
CA LYS A 25 -13.36 -0.47 -8.10
C LYS A 25 -11.95 0.03 -8.47
N ASP A 26 -11.84 1.22 -9.04
CA ASP A 26 -10.53 1.78 -9.42
C ASP A 26 -9.67 2.06 -8.18
N LYS A 27 -10.29 2.51 -7.06
CA LYS A 27 -9.58 2.66 -5.78
C LYS A 27 -9.07 1.33 -5.24
N VAL A 28 -9.90 0.30 -5.30
CA VAL A 28 -9.53 -1.07 -4.89
C VAL A 28 -8.36 -1.56 -5.75
N ASP A 29 -8.48 -1.50 -7.08
CA ASP A 29 -7.47 -1.97 -8.03
C ASP A 29 -6.15 -1.19 -7.86
N TYR A 30 -6.23 0.12 -7.61
CA TYR A 30 -5.06 0.96 -7.36
C TYR A 30 -4.29 0.51 -6.11
N ILE A 31 -4.99 0.32 -4.98
CA ILE A 31 -4.36 -0.10 -3.72
C ILE A 31 -3.90 -1.55 -3.81
N ALA A 32 -4.69 -2.45 -4.41
CA ALA A 32 -4.30 -3.84 -4.63
C ALA A 32 -3.04 -3.95 -5.48
N GLY A 33 -2.88 -3.09 -6.49
CA GLY A 33 -1.65 -3.01 -7.29
C GLY A 33 -0.43 -2.44 -6.55
N CYS A 34 -0.63 -1.82 -5.39
CA CYS A 34 0.44 -1.28 -4.54
C CYS A 34 0.79 -2.21 -3.36
N VAL A 35 -0.04 -3.21 -3.07
CA VAL A 35 0.17 -4.15 -1.97
C VAL A 35 0.44 -5.53 -2.53
N HIS A 36 1.63 -6.06 -2.23
CA HIS A 36 2.03 -7.39 -2.66
C HIS A 36 1.99 -8.36 -1.49
N GLU A 37 1.17 -9.40 -1.61
CA GLU A 37 1.14 -10.51 -0.67
C GLU A 37 2.18 -11.55 -1.07
N PHE A 38 2.96 -12.02 -0.10
CA PHE A 38 3.96 -13.07 -0.31
C PHE A 38 3.87 -14.10 0.81
N ALA A 39 4.02 -15.36 0.41
CA ALA A 39 4.12 -16.46 1.36
C ALA A 39 5.41 -16.31 2.18
N PRO A 40 5.36 -16.54 3.50
CA PRO A 40 6.58 -16.56 4.30
C PRO A 40 7.46 -17.73 3.86
N LEU A 41 8.76 -17.47 3.67
CA LEU A 41 9.76 -18.47 3.24
C LEU A 41 9.96 -19.62 4.24
N ARG A 42 9.52 -19.43 5.49
CA ARG A 42 9.49 -20.46 6.52
C ARG A 42 8.04 -20.69 6.93
N PRO A 43 7.61 -21.96 7.13
CA PRO A 43 6.30 -22.24 7.67
C PRO A 43 6.21 -21.57 9.05
N VAL A 44 5.34 -20.57 9.16
CA VAL A 44 5.08 -19.91 10.44
C VAL A 44 4.03 -20.75 11.15
N SER A 45 4.33 -21.26 12.34
CA SER A 45 3.35 -21.91 13.20
C SER A 45 2.37 -20.85 13.72
N GLY A 46 1.33 -20.53 12.93
CA GLY A 46 0.31 -19.54 13.30
C GLY A 46 -0.70 -19.26 12.18
N ARG A 47 -1.80 -18.57 12.51
CA ARG A 47 -2.89 -18.21 11.57
C ARG A 47 -2.49 -17.19 10.47
N ARG A 48 -1.24 -16.70 10.45
CA ARG A 48 -0.76 -15.74 9.44
C ARG A 48 -0.13 -16.50 8.27
N SER A 49 -0.95 -16.75 7.25
CA SER A 49 -0.54 -17.46 6.04
C SER A 49 0.25 -16.60 5.05
N PHE A 50 0.20 -15.27 5.19
CA PHE A 50 0.78 -14.32 4.22
C PHE A 50 1.40 -13.11 4.92
N SER A 51 2.45 -12.56 4.31
CA SER A 51 3.05 -11.27 4.65
C SER A 51 2.78 -10.25 3.55
N ARG A 52 2.68 -8.96 3.90
CA ARG A 52 2.36 -7.87 2.97
C ARG A 52 3.56 -6.94 2.77
N ARG A 53 3.79 -6.54 1.53
CA ARG A 53 4.75 -5.50 1.13
C ARG A 53 3.95 -4.34 0.56
N TYR A 54 4.20 -3.15 1.09
CA TYR A 54 3.59 -1.91 0.62
C TYR A 54 4.59 -1.20 -0.30
N MET A 55 4.16 -0.88 -1.51
CA MET A 55 4.97 -0.25 -2.54
C MET A 55 4.26 1.00 -3.03
N LEU A 56 4.98 2.11 -3.16
CA LEU A 56 4.49 3.36 -3.73
C LEU A 56 5.15 3.58 -5.08
N LYS A 57 4.35 3.91 -6.09
CA LYS A 57 4.86 4.26 -7.43
C LYS A 57 5.21 5.73 -7.50
N VAL A 58 6.50 6.04 -7.40
CA VAL A 58 7.02 7.40 -7.32
C VAL A 58 8.07 7.60 -8.40
N ASN A 59 7.92 8.63 -9.25
CA ASN A 59 8.80 8.93 -10.38
C ASN A 59 9.10 7.71 -11.29
N GLY A 60 8.09 6.86 -11.53
CA GLY A 60 8.24 5.65 -12.34
C GLY A 60 9.00 4.51 -11.66
N LYS A 61 9.32 4.62 -10.36
CA LYS A 61 9.95 3.58 -9.55
C LYS A 61 8.99 3.11 -8.45
N GLU A 62 9.09 1.83 -8.10
CA GLU A 62 8.36 1.28 -6.95
C GLU A 62 9.24 1.35 -5.71
N GLU A 63 8.89 2.26 -4.80
CA GLU A 63 9.58 2.42 -3.52
C GLU A 63 8.84 1.63 -2.44
N ARG A 64 9.57 0.72 -1.78
CA ARG A 64 9.02 -0.07 -0.68
C ARG A 64 8.88 0.79 0.57
N VAL A 65 7.67 0.84 1.12
CA VAL A 65 7.35 1.59 2.34
C VAL A 65 6.90 0.71 3.50
N CYS A 66 6.96 1.29 4.71
CA CYS A 66 6.36 0.68 5.89
C CYS A 66 4.83 0.85 5.82
N LYS A 67 4.10 -0.01 6.52
CA LYS A 67 2.63 -0.01 6.55
C LYS A 67 2.05 1.35 6.98
N GLU A 68 2.59 1.91 8.06
CA GLU A 68 2.13 3.18 8.64
C GLU A 68 2.27 4.34 7.65
N PHE A 69 3.39 4.36 6.91
CA PHE A 69 3.62 5.38 5.89
C PHE A 69 2.65 5.25 4.71
N PHE A 70 2.32 4.04 4.28
CA PHE A 70 1.33 3.79 3.23
C PHE A 70 -0.07 4.26 3.64
N VAL A 71 -0.53 3.83 4.81
CA VAL A 71 -1.81 4.20 5.43
C VAL A 71 -1.92 5.71 5.58
N SER A 72 -0.87 6.37 6.08
CA SER A 72 -0.81 7.83 6.21
C SER A 72 -0.75 8.56 4.86
N THR A 73 -0.17 7.96 3.82
CA THR A 73 -0.06 8.59 2.49
C THR A 73 -1.41 8.63 1.77
N PHE A 74 -2.25 7.60 1.93
CA PHE A 74 -3.58 7.56 1.31
C PHE A 74 -4.71 8.00 2.23
N ASP A 75 -4.42 8.26 3.51
CA ASP A 75 -5.39 8.54 4.57
C ASP A 75 -6.50 7.47 4.65
N ILE A 76 -6.07 6.20 4.66
CA ILE A 76 -6.95 5.04 4.75
C ILE A 76 -6.59 4.20 5.96
N SER A 77 -7.53 3.39 6.44
CA SER A 77 -7.29 2.48 7.56
C SER A 77 -6.67 1.15 7.09
N GLU A 78 -5.99 0.43 7.99
CA GLU A 78 -5.54 -0.94 7.71
C GLU A 78 -6.69 -1.88 7.33
N SER A 79 -7.85 -1.70 7.96
CA SER A 79 -9.07 -2.43 7.63
C SER A 79 -9.50 -2.20 6.19
N THR A 80 -9.38 -0.97 5.68
CA THR A 80 -9.67 -0.65 4.27
C THR A 80 -8.79 -1.47 3.34
N ILE A 81 -7.50 -1.59 3.66
CA ILE A 81 -6.55 -2.39 2.87
C ILE A 81 -6.95 -3.88 2.92
N VAL A 82 -7.31 -4.40 4.09
CA VAL A 82 -7.78 -5.80 4.22
C VAL A 82 -9.03 -6.03 3.37
N THR A 83 -9.99 -5.10 3.38
CA THR A 83 -11.21 -5.18 2.56
C THR A 83 -10.89 -5.15 1.07
N TYR A 84 -9.91 -4.38 0.64
CA TYR A 84 -9.53 -4.26 -0.78
C TYR A 84 -8.75 -5.47 -1.30
N MET A 85 -8.12 -6.24 -0.40
CA MET A 85 -7.41 -7.48 -0.75
C MET A 85 -8.24 -8.75 -0.48
N GLY A 86 -9.49 -8.60 -0.01
CA GLY A 86 -10.37 -9.68 0.43
C GLY A 86 -11.36 -10.13 -0.63
#